data_AF-A0A9R0YBB9-F1
#
_entry.id   AF-A0A9R0YBB9-F1
#
_cell.length_a   1.000
_cell.length_b   1.000
_cell.length_c   1.000
_cell.angle_alpha   90.00
_cell.angle_beta   90.00
_cell.angle_gamma   90.00
#
_symmetry.space_group_name_H-M   'P 1'
#
loop_
_entity.id
_entity.type
_entity.pdbx_description
1 polymer ?
#
loop_
_entity_poly.entity_id
_entity_poly.type
_entity_poly.pdbx_seq_one_letter_code
_entity_poly.pdbx_strand_id
1 'polypeptide(L)'
;MMDGNSFRYQKAVASKFPLFISQDGTNGEVKKKALSYNQITFMQHVDLEPVRTERPGENVAYYKIANHYKWALDELFIKHDFRRVIILEDDMEIAPDFFDYFEAAAKLLDTDKTIMAVSSWNDNGQKQFVYDPKALYRSDFFPGLGWMLTKSTWMELSPKWPKAYPYCCLLILR
;
A
#
# COMPACT_ATOMS: atom_id res chain seq x y z
N MET A 1 -17.87 22.72 18.04
CA MET A 1 -18.90 22.17 17.14
C MET A 1 -18.16 21.50 16.00
N MET A 2 -18.22 20.18 15.87
CA MET A 2 -17.67 19.51 14.68
C MET A 2 -18.69 19.64 13.56
N ASP A 3 -18.28 20.26 12.44
CA ASP A 3 -19.16 20.57 11.33
C ASP A 3 -19.74 19.30 10.68
N GLY A 4 -21.05 19.29 10.46
CA GLY A 4 -21.78 18.15 9.87
C GLY A 4 -21.32 17.75 8.45
N ASN A 5 -20.51 18.58 7.79
CA ASN A 5 -19.86 18.25 6.52
C ASN A 5 -18.72 17.24 6.70
N SER A 6 -17.93 17.33 7.78
CA SER A 6 -16.81 16.42 8.03
C SER A 6 -17.30 14.99 8.25
N PHE A 7 -18.39 14.82 9.00
CA PHE A 7 -19.00 13.52 9.26
C PHE A 7 -19.60 12.87 8.01
N ARG A 8 -20.22 13.66 7.12
CA ARG A 8 -20.73 13.17 5.83
C ARG A 8 -19.61 12.77 4.88
N TYR A 9 -18.55 13.57 4.81
CA TYR A 9 -17.36 13.26 4.03
C TYR A 9 -16.71 11.95 4.50
N GLN A 10 -16.50 11.80 5.81
CA GLN A 10 -15.95 10.57 6.39
C GLN A 10 -16.78 9.32 6.05
N LYS A 11 -18.12 9.41 6.10
CA LYS A 11 -19.00 8.30 5.70
C LYS A 11 -18.91 7.97 4.21
N ALA A 12 -18.80 8.97 3.34
CA ALA A 12 -18.69 8.78 1.90
C ALA A 12 -17.32 8.21 1.49
N VAL A 13 -16.25 8.61 2.18
CA VAL A 13 -14.92 8.01 2.01
C VAL A 13 -14.94 6.56 2.47
N ALA A 14 -15.49 6.27 3.66
CA ALA A 14 -15.54 4.91 4.21
C ALA A 14 -16.31 3.91 3.32
N SER A 15 -17.31 4.36 2.55
CA SER A 15 -18.02 3.49 1.61
C SER A 15 -17.26 3.23 0.31
N LYS A 16 -16.41 4.16 -0.13
CA LYS A 16 -15.57 4.03 -1.33
C LYS A 16 -14.23 3.32 -1.05
N PHE A 17 -13.70 3.47 0.16
CA PHE A 17 -12.39 2.98 0.57
C PHE A 17 -12.54 2.02 1.76
N PRO A 18 -12.91 0.75 1.52
CA PRO A 18 -12.93 -0.24 2.58
C PRO A 18 -11.51 -0.42 3.14
N LEU A 19 -11.38 -0.32 4.46
CA LEU A 19 -10.09 -0.36 5.14
C LEU A 19 -9.75 -1.76 5.62
N PHE A 20 -8.52 -2.18 5.34
CA PHE A 20 -7.97 -3.46 5.79
C PHE A 20 -6.73 -3.21 6.63
N ILE A 21 -6.60 -3.93 7.75
CA ILE A 21 -5.34 -4.07 8.47
C ILE A 21 -4.85 -5.50 8.27
N SER A 22 -3.71 -5.64 7.62
CA SER A 22 -3.01 -6.91 7.50
C SER A 22 -1.86 -6.94 8.51
N GLN A 23 -1.99 -7.78 9.53
CA GLN A 23 -0.93 -7.97 10.53
C GLN A 23 -0.09 -9.21 10.19
N ASP A 24 1.23 -9.07 10.21
CA ASP A 24 2.14 -10.22 10.25
C ASP A 24 2.42 -10.67 11.69
N GLY A 25 2.59 -11.97 11.88
CA GLY A 25 2.90 -12.59 13.17
C GLY A 25 1.73 -12.57 14.17
N THR A 26 2.07 -12.74 15.46
CA THR A 26 1.10 -13.12 16.51
C THR A 26 1.01 -12.11 17.66
N ASN A 27 1.54 -10.90 17.51
CA ASN A 27 1.48 -9.87 18.55
C ASN A 27 0.01 -9.56 18.93
N GLY A 28 -0.37 -9.91 20.16
CA GLY A 28 -1.74 -9.77 20.66
C GLY A 28 -2.19 -8.32 20.85
N GLU A 29 -1.28 -7.41 21.19
CA GLU A 29 -1.62 -5.99 21.40
C GLU A 29 -1.91 -5.28 20.07
N VAL A 30 -1.15 -5.59 19.02
CA VAL A 30 -1.42 -5.10 17.66
C VAL A 30 -2.79 -5.60 17.18
N LYS A 31 -3.06 -6.89 17.36
CA LYS A 31 -4.36 -7.49 17.00
C LYS A 31 -5.52 -6.84 17.76
N LYS A 32 -5.37 -6.68 19.08
CA LYS A 32 -6.37 -6.03 19.94
C LYS A 32 -6.62 -4.59 19.51
N LYS A 33 -5.56 -3.86 19.16
CA LYS A 33 -5.68 -2.48 18.67
C LYS A 33 -6.39 -2.42 17.32
N ALA A 34 -6.03 -3.28 16.37
CA ALA A 34 -6.68 -3.35 15.06
C ALA A 34 -8.17 -3.67 15.19
N LEU A 35 -8.53 -4.64 16.04
CA LEU A 35 -9.92 -5.02 16.28
C LEU A 35 -10.73 -3.99 17.10
N SER A 36 -10.09 -2.97 17.67
CA SER A 36 -10.81 -1.88 18.37
C SER A 36 -11.50 -0.91 17.40
N TYR A 37 -11.21 -0.98 16.10
CA TYR A 37 -11.79 -0.13 15.07
C TYR A 37 -12.98 -0.81 14.38
N ASN A 38 -14.17 -0.24 14.50
CA ASN A 38 -15.42 -0.82 13.97
C ASN A 38 -15.54 -0.84 12.44
N GLN A 39 -14.71 -0.08 11.72
CA GLN A 39 -14.81 0.12 10.26
C GLN A 39 -13.63 -0.49 9.49
N ILE A 40 -12.90 -1.41 10.12
CA ILE A 40 -11.72 -2.05 9.53
C ILE A 40 -11.94 -3.54 9.45
N THR A 41 -11.55 -4.14 8.33
CA THR A 41 -11.41 -5.59 8.20
C THR A 41 -10.00 -6.02 8.60
N PHE A 42 -9.91 -6.86 9.63
CA PHE A 42 -8.64 -7.39 10.11
C PHE A 42 -8.27 -8.69 9.38
N MET A 43 -7.04 -8.78 8.91
CA MET A 43 -6.43 -9.96 8.30
C MET A 43 -5.13 -10.29 9.05
N GLN A 44 -4.82 -11.57 9.18
CA GLN A 44 -3.62 -12.01 9.89
C GLN A 44 -2.84 -13.02 9.07
N HIS A 45 -1.58 -12.70 8.81
CA HIS A 45 -0.59 -13.59 8.23
C HIS A 45 0.25 -14.20 9.36
N VAL A 46 0.39 -15.53 9.35
CA VAL A 46 1.28 -16.24 10.27
C VAL A 46 2.11 -17.21 9.46
N ASP A 47 3.37 -16.87 9.26
CA ASP A 47 4.36 -17.77 8.67
C ASP A 47 5.13 -18.49 9.77
N LEU A 48 4.97 -19.82 9.81
CA LEU A 48 5.65 -20.69 10.78
C LEU A 48 6.91 -21.32 10.19
N GLU A 49 7.15 -21.17 8.89
CA GLU A 49 8.29 -21.79 8.22
C GLU A 49 9.57 -21.02 8.53
N PRO A 50 10.69 -21.71 8.81
CA PRO A 50 11.98 -21.06 8.95
C PRO A 50 12.39 -20.38 7.64
N VAL A 51 12.63 -19.08 7.70
CA VAL A 51 13.11 -18.31 6.54
C VAL A 51 14.52 -18.76 6.18
N ARG A 52 14.70 -19.17 4.92
CA ARG A 52 16.00 -19.48 4.33
C ARG A 52 16.39 -18.35 3.38
N THR A 53 17.47 -17.64 3.69
CA THR A 53 17.99 -16.59 2.82
C THR A 53 18.64 -17.20 1.58
N GLU A 54 18.62 -16.47 0.47
CA GLU A 54 19.27 -16.88 -0.78
C GLU A 54 20.79 -16.73 -0.70
N ARG A 55 21.29 -15.81 0.12
CA ARG A 55 22.74 -15.62 0.34
C ARG A 55 23.08 -15.50 1.83
N PRO A 56 24.30 -15.92 2.22
CA PRO A 56 24.81 -15.68 3.57
C PRO A 56 24.87 -14.18 3.90
N GLY A 57 24.46 -13.80 5.11
CA GLY A 57 24.53 -12.42 5.60
C GLY A 57 23.35 -11.52 5.24
N GLU A 58 22.37 -12.01 4.48
CA GLU A 58 21.14 -11.26 4.20
C GLU A 58 20.23 -11.16 5.42
N ASN A 59 19.47 -10.06 5.50
CA ASN A 59 18.59 -9.81 6.63
C ASN A 59 17.22 -10.51 6.42
N VAL A 60 16.94 -11.47 7.29
CA VAL A 60 15.70 -12.26 7.35
C VAL A 60 14.43 -11.40 7.44
N ALA A 61 14.51 -10.19 8.02
CA ALA A 61 13.35 -9.31 8.10
C ALA A 61 12.80 -8.94 6.72
N TYR A 62 13.65 -8.68 5.72
CA TYR A 62 13.20 -8.36 4.37
C TYR A 62 12.50 -9.52 3.67
N TYR A 63 12.83 -10.76 4.03
CA TYR A 63 12.14 -11.94 3.53
C TYR A 63 10.74 -12.04 4.11
N LYS A 64 10.59 -11.80 5.42
CA LYS A 64 9.28 -11.79 6.09
C LYS A 64 8.39 -10.68 5.52
N ILE A 65 8.94 -9.48 5.33
CA ILE A 65 8.23 -8.35 4.71
C ILE A 65 7.77 -8.73 3.30
N ALA A 66 8.65 -9.26 2.45
CA ALA A 66 8.29 -9.66 1.10
C ALA A 66 7.16 -10.72 1.09
N ASN A 67 7.24 -11.72 1.98
CA ASN A 67 6.21 -12.75 2.09
C ASN A 67 4.86 -12.16 2.56
N HIS A 68 4.88 -11.30 3.57
CA HIS A 68 3.68 -10.65 4.10
C HIS A 68 3.00 -9.76 3.05
N TYR A 69 3.77 -8.95 2.32
CA TYR A 69 3.26 -8.16 1.19
C TYR A 69 2.59 -9.05 0.14
N LYS A 70 3.27 -10.14 -0.25
CA LYS A 70 2.72 -11.07 -1.24
C LYS A 70 1.39 -11.64 -0.78
N TRP A 71 1.35 -12.17 0.44
CA TRP A 71 0.15 -12.76 1.01
C TRP A 71 -0.99 -11.74 1.08
N ALA A 72 -0.73 -10.55 1.62
CA ALA A 72 -1.74 -9.51 1.79
C ALA A 72 -2.30 -9.04 0.44
N LEU A 73 -1.45 -8.85 -0.57
CA LEU A 73 -1.87 -8.44 -1.89
C LEU A 73 -2.61 -9.56 -2.64
N ASP A 74 -2.23 -10.82 -2.46
CA ASP A 74 -3.00 -11.97 -2.97
C ASP A 74 -4.39 -12.03 -2.31
N GLU A 75 -4.51 -11.83 -0.98
CA GLU A 75 -5.83 -11.75 -0.32
C GLU A 75 -6.69 -10.64 -0.96
N LEU A 76 -6.14 -9.44 -1.10
CA LEU A 76 -6.89 -8.27 -1.57
C LEU A 76 -7.27 -8.37 -3.07
N PHE A 77 -6.32 -8.75 -3.93
CA PHE A 77 -6.56 -8.79 -5.37
C PHE A 77 -7.23 -10.07 -5.85
N ILE A 78 -6.93 -11.22 -5.24
CA ILE A 78 -7.42 -12.52 -5.70
C ILE A 78 -8.69 -12.90 -4.94
N LYS A 79 -8.67 -12.90 -3.60
CA LYS A 79 -9.84 -13.34 -2.82
C LYS A 79 -10.92 -12.27 -2.69
N HIS A 80 -10.55 -11.02 -2.44
CA HIS A 80 -11.49 -9.91 -2.33
C HIS A 80 -11.83 -9.25 -3.69
N ASP A 81 -11.12 -9.64 -4.76
CA ASP A 81 -11.34 -9.16 -6.13
C ASP A 81 -11.32 -7.62 -6.27
N PHE A 82 -10.50 -6.94 -5.46
CA PHE A 82 -10.36 -5.49 -5.61
C PHE A 82 -9.69 -5.14 -6.93
N ARG A 83 -10.23 -4.15 -7.64
CA ARG A 83 -9.64 -3.65 -8.90
C ARG A 83 -8.33 -2.89 -8.66
N ARG A 84 -8.27 -2.14 -7.55
CA ARG A 84 -7.16 -1.29 -7.14
C ARG A 84 -6.99 -1.39 -5.63
N VAL A 85 -5.76 -1.31 -5.16
CA VAL A 85 -5.42 -1.30 -3.73
C VAL A 85 -4.46 -0.14 -3.49
N ILE A 86 -4.70 0.62 -2.42
CA ILE A 86 -3.76 1.60 -1.88
C ILE A 86 -3.08 0.94 -0.68
N ILE A 87 -1.75 0.94 -0.65
CA ILE A 87 -0.93 0.32 0.37
C ILE A 87 -0.28 1.41 1.23
N LEU A 88 -0.38 1.25 2.55
CA LEU A 88 0.28 2.08 3.55
C LEU A 88 1.00 1.19 4.56
N GLU A 89 2.17 1.63 5.02
CA GLU A 89 2.86 1.04 6.17
C GLU A 89 2.31 1.66 7.47
N ASP A 90 2.55 1.01 8.61
CA ASP A 90 1.93 1.36 9.90
C ASP A 90 2.55 2.60 10.56
N ASP A 91 3.68 3.08 10.06
CA ASP A 91 4.40 4.27 10.52
C ASP A 91 4.10 5.54 9.69
N MET A 92 3.08 5.49 8.83
CA MET A 92 2.70 6.60 7.96
C MET A 92 1.54 7.44 8.49
N GLU A 93 1.65 8.76 8.36
CA GLU A 93 0.54 9.71 8.50
C GLU A 93 0.04 10.15 7.11
N ILE A 94 -1.28 10.31 6.95
CA ILE A 94 -1.89 10.70 5.68
C ILE A 94 -2.31 12.17 5.67
N ALA A 95 -2.17 12.81 4.51
CA ALA A 95 -2.62 14.18 4.29
C ALA A 95 -4.17 14.28 4.22
N PRO A 96 -4.76 15.46 4.47
CA PRO A 96 -6.22 15.65 4.43
C PRO A 96 -6.87 15.31 3.07
N ASP A 97 -6.13 15.48 1.98
CA ASP A 97 -6.53 15.25 0.59
C ASP A 97 -6.06 13.90 0.03
N PHE A 98 -5.53 13.00 0.88
CA PHE A 98 -4.97 11.70 0.47
C PHE A 98 -5.93 10.89 -0.40
N PHE A 99 -7.19 10.76 0.00
CA PHE A 99 -8.19 10.00 -0.75
C PHE A 99 -8.64 10.70 -2.04
N ASP A 100 -8.74 12.04 -2.01
CA ASP A 100 -9.07 12.84 -3.20
C ASP A 100 -7.97 12.72 -4.25
N TYR A 101 -6.69 12.74 -3.81
CA TYR A 101 -5.53 12.52 -4.65
C TYR A 101 -5.58 11.16 -5.35
N PHE A 102 -5.78 10.06 -4.60
CA PHE A 102 -5.86 8.74 -5.19
C PHE A 102 -7.11 8.54 -6.04
N GLU A 103 -8.26 9.13 -5.69
CA GLU A 103 -9.46 9.07 -6.52
C GLU A 103 -9.22 9.73 -7.90
N ALA A 104 -8.60 10.91 -7.91
CA ALA A 104 -8.24 11.60 -9.16
C ALA A 104 -7.21 10.81 -9.97
N ALA A 105 -6.16 10.30 -9.32
CA ALA A 105 -5.08 9.57 -9.97
C ALA A 105 -5.50 8.18 -10.47
N ALA A 106 -6.55 7.58 -9.89
CA ALA A 106 -7.02 6.26 -10.30
C ALA A 106 -7.50 6.23 -11.76
N LYS A 107 -8.06 7.34 -12.26
CA LYS A 107 -8.42 7.47 -13.69
C LYS A 107 -7.18 7.41 -14.59
N LEU A 108 -6.08 8.04 -14.20
CA LEU A 108 -4.82 7.98 -14.95
C LEU A 108 -4.27 6.56 -14.97
N LEU A 109 -4.24 5.91 -13.81
CA LEU A 109 -3.76 4.53 -13.67
C LEU A 109 -4.58 3.52 -14.51
N ASP A 110 -5.88 3.73 -14.64
CA ASP A 110 -6.74 2.87 -15.46
C ASP A 110 -6.56 3.08 -16.97
N THR A 111 -6.30 4.32 -17.40
CA THR A 111 -6.30 4.73 -18.81
C THR A 111 -4.93 4.69 -19.46
N ASP A 112 -3.88 5.11 -18.76
CA ASP A 112 -2.52 5.12 -19.28
C ASP A 112 -1.75 3.87 -18.83
N LYS A 113 -1.59 2.92 -19.75
CA LYS A 113 -0.87 1.65 -19.51
C LYS A 113 0.63 1.83 -19.30
N THR A 114 1.18 3.02 -19.56
CA THR A 114 2.57 3.35 -19.26
C THR A 114 2.78 3.80 -17.81
N ILE A 115 1.75 3.77 -16.95
CA ILE A 115 1.83 4.03 -15.51
C ILE A 115 1.66 2.70 -14.76
N MET A 116 2.63 2.36 -13.91
CA MET A 116 2.61 1.12 -13.12
C MET A 116 1.84 1.31 -11.81
N ALA A 117 2.11 2.41 -11.12
CA ALA A 117 1.57 2.74 -9.81
C ALA A 117 1.48 4.26 -9.64
N VAL A 118 0.72 4.69 -8.64
CA VAL A 118 0.67 6.08 -8.16
C VAL A 118 1.19 6.09 -6.74
N SER A 119 2.08 7.00 -6.36
CA SER A 119 2.58 7.13 -4.98
C SER A 119 2.22 8.51 -4.40
N SER A 120 2.01 8.58 -3.09
CA SER A 120 1.86 9.81 -2.32
C SER A 120 3.19 10.42 -1.88
N TRP A 121 4.32 9.83 -2.27
CA TRP A 121 5.65 10.25 -1.83
C TRP A 121 6.45 10.96 -2.92
N ASN A 122 7.14 12.02 -2.51
CA ASN A 122 8.16 12.70 -3.30
C ASN A 122 9.49 12.59 -2.55
N ASP A 123 10.46 11.85 -3.09
CA ASP A 123 11.78 11.64 -2.47
C ASP A 123 12.53 12.96 -2.20
N ASN A 124 12.24 14.00 -2.99
CA ASN A 124 12.78 15.36 -2.82
C ASN A 124 11.71 16.35 -2.33
N GLY A 125 10.71 15.84 -1.59
CA GLY A 125 9.55 16.59 -1.11
C GLY A 125 9.83 17.53 0.07
N GLN A 126 11.09 17.81 0.41
CA GLN A 126 11.40 18.70 1.53
C GLN A 126 10.88 20.12 1.23
N LYS A 127 10.36 20.80 2.26
CA LYS A 127 9.65 22.10 2.17
C LYS A 127 10.31 23.16 1.28
N GLN A 128 11.64 23.18 1.24
CA GLN A 128 12.41 24.16 0.46
C GLN A 128 12.44 23.89 -1.05
N PHE A 129 12.05 22.70 -1.50
CA PHE A 129 12.10 22.27 -2.90
C PHE A 129 10.72 22.12 -3.55
N VAL A 130 9.64 22.26 -2.76
CA VAL A 130 8.25 22.10 -3.22
C VAL A 130 7.46 23.39 -3.04
N TYR A 131 6.72 23.78 -4.07
CA TYR A 131 6.01 25.08 -4.10
C TYR A 131 4.55 24.98 -4.52
N ASP A 132 4.21 24.03 -5.40
CA ASP A 132 2.84 23.81 -5.87
C ASP A 132 2.28 22.49 -5.31
N PRO A 133 1.30 22.52 -4.40
CA PRO A 133 0.69 21.32 -3.83
C PRO A 133 -0.19 20.55 -4.82
N LYS A 134 -0.51 21.10 -5.99
CA LYS A 134 -1.35 20.45 -7.02
C LYS A 134 -0.55 19.85 -8.16
N ALA A 135 0.76 20.12 -8.22
CA ALA A 135 1.62 19.61 -9.28
C ALA A 135 1.85 18.11 -9.10
N LEU A 136 1.69 17.35 -10.19
CA LEU A 136 1.99 15.92 -10.26
C LEU A 136 3.13 15.66 -11.24
N TYR A 137 3.94 14.66 -10.93
CA TYR A 137 5.13 14.30 -11.72
C TYR A 137 5.09 12.82 -12.09
N ARG A 138 5.71 12.50 -13.23
CA ARG A 138 6.05 11.12 -13.59
C ARG A 138 7.49 10.86 -13.18
N SER A 139 7.74 9.68 -12.63
CA SER A 139 9.06 9.22 -12.23
C SER A 139 9.24 7.79 -12.70
N ASP A 140 10.45 7.48 -13.17
CA ASP A 140 10.86 6.09 -13.44
C ASP A 140 11.42 5.42 -12.18
N PHE A 141 11.65 6.19 -11.11
CA PHE A 141 11.93 5.65 -9.79
C PHE A 141 10.61 5.34 -9.07
N PHE A 142 10.47 4.11 -8.55
CA PHE A 142 9.33 3.71 -7.73
C PHE A 142 9.59 4.03 -6.24
N PRO A 143 8.92 5.06 -5.68
CA PRO A 143 9.20 5.52 -4.32
C PRO A 143 8.52 4.68 -3.22
N GLY A 144 7.51 3.87 -3.56
CA GLY A 144 6.69 3.21 -2.54
C GLY A 144 5.89 4.21 -1.70
N LEU A 145 5.98 4.08 -0.37
CA LEU A 145 5.48 5.03 0.65
C LEU A 145 4.10 5.63 0.34
N GLY A 146 3.06 4.83 0.56
CA GLY A 146 1.68 5.19 0.23
C GLY A 146 1.46 5.11 -1.27
N TRP A 147 1.10 3.94 -1.78
CA TRP A 147 1.04 3.72 -3.23
C TRP A 147 -0.14 2.87 -3.66
N MET A 148 -0.63 3.15 -4.86
CA MET A 148 -1.78 2.48 -5.46
C MET A 148 -1.36 1.63 -6.65
N LEU A 149 -1.85 0.39 -6.67
CA LEU A 149 -1.61 -0.60 -7.72
C LEU A 149 -2.94 -1.11 -8.29
N THR A 150 -2.93 -1.57 -9.54
CA THR A 150 -4.07 -2.28 -10.15
C THR A 150 -3.95 -3.79 -10.02
N LYS A 151 -5.09 -4.48 -10.08
CA LYS A 151 -5.14 -5.94 -10.15
C LYS A 151 -4.34 -6.50 -11.32
N SER A 152 -4.44 -5.88 -12.51
CA SER A 152 -3.70 -6.35 -13.68
C SER A 152 -2.19 -6.32 -13.45
N THR A 153 -1.68 -5.25 -12.83
CA THR A 153 -0.26 -5.16 -12.49
C THR A 153 0.11 -6.22 -11.43
N TRP A 154 -0.72 -6.41 -10.41
CA TRP A 154 -0.45 -7.46 -9.41
C TRP A 154 -0.43 -8.86 -9.99
N MET A 155 -1.35 -9.19 -10.92
CA MET A 155 -1.36 -10.51 -11.57
C MET A 155 -0.10 -10.77 -12.39
N GLU A 156 0.55 -9.72 -12.90
CA GLU A 156 1.86 -9.85 -13.56
C GLU A 156 3.00 -10.03 -12.54
N LEU A 157 2.95 -9.30 -11.41
CA LEU A 157 4.00 -9.28 -10.40
C LEU A 157 3.99 -10.51 -9.48
N SER A 158 2.81 -10.98 -9.05
CA SER A 158 2.66 -12.05 -8.04
C SER A 158 3.40 -13.35 -8.38
N PRO A 159 3.40 -13.85 -9.64
CA PRO A 159 4.15 -15.06 -10.00
C PRO A 159 5.68 -14.90 -9.94
N LYS A 160 6.19 -13.67 -10.08
CA LYS A 160 7.61 -13.32 -10.09
C LYS A 160 8.01 -12.49 -8.86
N TRP A 161 7.18 -12.51 -7.81
CA TRP A 161 7.43 -11.75 -6.61
C TRP A 161 8.72 -12.22 -5.93
N PRO A 162 9.62 -11.31 -5.52
CA PRO A 162 10.89 -11.71 -4.95
C PRO A 162 10.71 -12.30 -3.55
N LYS A 163 11.68 -13.11 -3.12
CA LYS A 163 11.69 -13.65 -1.77
C LYS A 163 12.04 -12.62 -0.70
N ALA A 164 12.70 -11.51 -1.08
CA ALA A 164 13.11 -10.43 -0.19
C ALA A 164 13.20 -9.10 -0.96
N TYR A 165 13.30 -7.98 -0.23
CA TYR A 165 13.48 -6.63 -0.79
C TYR A 165 12.41 -6.24 -1.83
N PRO A 166 11.11 -6.26 -1.45
CA PRO A 166 10.00 -6.16 -2.40
C PRO A 166 10.03 -4.86 -3.23
N TYR A 167 10.49 -3.77 -2.62
CA TYR A 167 10.63 -2.46 -3.27
C TYR A 167 11.70 -2.42 -4.37
N CYS A 168 12.80 -3.16 -4.19
CA CYS A 168 13.92 -3.17 -5.13
C CYS A 168 13.54 -3.87 -6.44
N CYS A 169 12.72 -4.93 -6.37
CA CYS A 169 12.24 -5.60 -7.57
C CYS A 169 11.18 -4.81 -8.35
N LEU A 170 10.39 -3.97 -7.68
CA LEU A 170 9.44 -3.08 -8.36
C LEU A 170 10.16 -2.02 -9.23
N LEU A 171 11.43 -1.71 -8.93
CA LEU A 171 12.29 -0.86 -9.76
C LEU A 171 12.90 -1.58 -10.97
N ILE A 172 13.12 -2.90 -10.89
CA ILE A 172 13.84 -3.68 -11.92
C ILE A 172 12.89 -4.20 -13.02
N LEU A 173 11.58 -4.20 -12.79
CA LEU A 173 10.59 -4.80 -13.70
C LEU A 173 10.06 -3.85 -14.80
N ARG A 174 10.80 -2.78 -15.13
CA ARG A 174 10.56 -1.93 -16.31
C ARG A 174 11.74 -1.91 -17.26
#